data_AF-A0A7X7F2S7-F1
#
_entry.id   AF-A0A7X7F2S7-F1
#
_cell.length_a   1.000
_cell.length_b   1.000
_cell.length_c   1.000
_cell.angle_alpha   90.00
_cell.angle_beta   90.00
_cell.angle_gamma   90.00
#
_symmetry.space_group_name_H-M   'P 1'
#
loop_
_entity.id
_entity.type
_entity.pdbx_description
1 polymer ?
#
loop_
_entity_poly.entity_id
_entity_poly.type
_entity_poly.pdbx_seq_one_letter_code
_entity_poly.pdbx_strand_id
1 'polypeptide(L)'
;MSEETPLVRQWILLRMLAARHYGATVKEMAQEMGVSEKTIRRDLETFQVSGFPLEEVVCERGLKKWRIDPAKTQPGLTFAFDEAISLYLSRRLMEPLAGTPFWDAAQRAFKKIRASLGPEAIKYIERFAGMFHQTMVGTSDYTKKAEIIDELMQGIEDRKAVFITYQSLQAT
;
A
#
# COMPACT_ATOMS: atom_id res chain seq x y z
N MET A 1 31.70 0.09 2.45
CA MET A 1 30.32 -0.43 2.62
C MET A 1 29.43 0.80 2.69
N SER A 2 28.56 1.00 1.72
CA SER A 2 27.69 2.19 1.68
C SER A 2 26.83 2.21 2.94
N GLU A 3 26.90 3.26 3.76
CA GLU A 3 26.00 3.42 4.89
C GLU A 3 24.56 3.54 4.36
N GLU A 4 23.78 2.47 4.47
CA GLU A 4 22.35 2.52 4.18
C GLU A 4 21.69 3.53 5.13
N THR A 5 20.87 4.42 4.58
CA THR A 5 20.17 5.41 5.40
C THR A 5 19.27 4.71 6.42
N PRO A 6 19.03 5.29 7.62
CA PRO A 6 18.18 4.69 8.63
C PRO A 6 16.81 4.24 8.10
N LEU A 7 16.22 4.99 7.17
CA LEU A 7 14.94 4.67 6.54
C LEU A 7 15.00 3.40 5.68
N VAL A 8 16.05 3.24 4.87
CA VAL A 8 16.23 2.04 4.02
C VAL A 8 16.39 0.80 4.90
N ARG A 9 17.24 0.90 5.93
CA ARG A 9 17.44 -0.18 6.91
C ARG A 9 16.14 -0.55 7.63
N GLN A 10 15.44 0.44 8.20
CA GLN A 10 14.18 0.23 8.91
C GLN A 10 13.12 -0.42 8.02
N TRP A 11 13.06 -0.02 6.75
CA TRP A 11 12.17 -0.64 5.78
C TRP A 11 12.51 -2.12 5.52
N ILE A 12 13.79 -2.45 5.35
CA ILE A 12 14.24 -3.84 5.17
C ILE A 12 13.89 -4.67 6.42
N LEU A 13 14.08 -4.12 7.62
CA LEU A 13 13.72 -4.76 8.89
C LEU A 13 12.21 -5.06 8.99
N LEU A 14 11.36 -4.09 8.62
CA LEU A 14 9.90 -4.30 8.57
C LEU A 14 9.51 -5.39 7.56
N ARG A 15 10.12 -5.39 6.37
CA ARG A 15 9.87 -6.44 5.36
C ARG A 15 10.25 -7.83 5.88
N MET A 16 11.39 -7.95 6.57
CA MET A 16 11.84 -9.19 7.17
C MET A 16 10.85 -9.70 8.21
N LEU A 17 10.42 -8.83 9.13
CA LEU A 17 9.45 -9.17 10.17
C LEU A 17 8.07 -9.52 9.60
N ALA A 18 7.63 -8.83 8.54
CA ALA A 18 6.39 -9.15 7.84
C ALA A 18 6.42 -10.50 7.11
N ALA A 19 7.60 -10.97 6.70
CA ALA A 19 7.77 -12.28 6.07
C ALA A 19 7.90 -13.43 7.10
N ARG A 20 8.24 -13.12 8.36
CA ARG A 20 8.49 -14.12 9.41
C ARG A 20 7.31 -14.20 10.39
N HIS A 21 6.36 -15.09 10.10
CA HIS A 21 5.20 -15.33 10.96
C HIS A 21 5.55 -15.61 12.43
N TYR A 22 6.65 -16.30 12.70
CA TYR A 22 7.11 -16.63 14.06
C TYR A 22 8.11 -15.61 14.65
N GLY A 23 8.39 -14.53 13.93
CA GLY A 23 9.33 -13.50 14.34
C GLY A 23 10.81 -13.88 14.24
N ALA A 24 11.65 -12.97 14.71
CA ALA A 24 13.11 -13.12 14.78
C ALA A 24 13.65 -12.49 16.07
N THR A 25 14.76 -13.02 16.57
CA THR A 25 15.50 -12.44 17.71
C THR A 25 16.27 -11.20 17.26
N VAL A 26 16.57 -10.31 18.20
CA VAL A 26 17.42 -9.13 17.94
C VAL A 26 18.78 -9.54 17.36
N LYS A 27 19.34 -10.65 17.83
CA LYS A 27 20.62 -11.20 17.35
C LYS A 27 20.55 -11.66 15.90
N GLU A 28 19.50 -12.41 15.53
CA GLU A 28 19.29 -12.84 14.14
C GLU A 28 19.14 -11.64 13.19
N MET A 29 18.32 -10.65 13.58
CA MET A 29 18.12 -9.43 12.78
C MET A 29 19.41 -8.62 12.63
N ALA A 30 20.18 -8.47 13.70
CA ALA A 30 21.47 -7.77 13.69
C ALA A 30 22.48 -8.46 12.76
N GLN A 31 22.57 -9.79 12.82
CA GLN A 31 23.47 -10.58 11.99
C GLN A 31 23.09 -10.49 10.51
N GLU A 32 21.81 -10.64 10.18
CA GLU A 32 21.31 -10.62 8.80
C GLU A 32 21.44 -9.24 8.14
N MET A 33 21.28 -8.18 8.93
CA MET A 33 21.37 -6.79 8.44
C MET A 33 22.78 -6.20 8.56
N GLY A 34 23.74 -6.91 9.15
CA GLY A 34 25.10 -6.43 9.34
C GLY A 34 25.23 -5.19 10.24
N VAL A 35 24.33 -5.04 11.23
CA VAL A 35 24.28 -3.88 12.14
C VAL A 35 24.34 -4.33 13.60
N SER A 36 24.56 -3.40 14.54
CA SER A 36 24.59 -3.74 15.98
C SER A 36 23.20 -4.09 16.52
N GLU A 37 23.15 -4.94 17.56
CA GLU A 37 21.90 -5.22 18.29
C GLU A 37 21.28 -3.94 18.87
N LYS A 38 22.10 -2.97 19.28
CA LYS A 38 21.63 -1.66 19.78
C LYS A 38 20.87 -0.89 18.69
N THR A 39 21.35 -0.97 17.45
CA THR A 39 20.68 -0.36 16.29
C THR A 39 19.30 -1.00 16.05
N ILE A 40 19.25 -2.34 16.04
CA ILE A 40 17.99 -3.07 15.86
C ILE A 40 16.99 -2.74 16.97
N ARG A 41 17.42 -2.73 18.25
CA ARG A 41 16.54 -2.37 19.38
C ARG A 41 15.95 -0.97 19.22
N ARG A 42 16.76 0.00 18.79
CA ARG A 42 16.30 1.38 18.54
C ARG A 42 15.30 1.46 17.39
N ASP A 43 15.52 0.71 16.31
CA ASP A 43 14.60 0.67 15.17
C ASP A 43 13.26 0.02 15.58
N LEU A 44 13.29 -1.07 16.36
CA LEU A 44 12.09 -1.73 16.91
C LEU A 44 11.28 -0.80 17.82
N GLU A 45 11.96 -0.06 18.71
CA GLU A 45 11.33 0.96 19.57
C GLU A 45 10.69 2.06 18.73
N THR A 46 11.37 2.53 17.68
CA THR A 46 10.84 3.53 16.75
C THR A 46 9.54 3.03 16.10
N PHE A 47 9.46 1.76 15.71
CA PHE A 47 8.24 1.18 15.15
C PHE A 47 7.10 1.11 16.17
N GLN A 48 7.39 0.73 17.42
CA GLN A 48 6.37 0.70 18.47
C GLN A 48 5.81 2.10 18.76
N VAL A 49 6.69 3.10 18.90
CA VAL A 49 6.28 4.51 19.10
C VAL A 49 5.47 5.03 17.91
N SER A 50 5.77 4.53 16.71
CA SER A 50 5.06 4.88 15.47
C SER A 50 3.76 4.08 15.27
N GLY A 51 3.37 3.23 16.23
CA GLY A 51 2.10 2.49 16.21
C GLY A 51 2.09 1.22 15.34
N PHE A 52 3.25 0.75 14.86
CA PHE A 52 3.31 -0.54 14.19
C PHE A 52 2.98 -1.66 15.19
N PRO A 53 2.21 -2.68 14.78
CA PRO A 53 1.77 -3.76 15.67
C PRO A 53 2.90 -4.79 15.90
N LEU A 54 4.04 -4.36 16.41
CA LEU A 54 5.13 -5.24 16.81
C LEU A 54 5.00 -5.66 18.28
N GLU A 55 5.21 -6.93 18.54
CA GLU A 55 5.25 -7.49 19.90
C GLU A 55 6.54 -8.28 20.14
N GLU A 56 7.02 -8.21 21.39
CA GLU A 56 8.06 -9.10 21.91
C GLU A 56 7.39 -10.33 22.54
N VAL A 57 7.71 -11.50 22.01
CA VAL A 57 7.23 -12.79 22.50
C VAL A 57 8.37 -13.52 23.19
N VAL A 58 8.13 -13.96 24.42
CA VAL A 58 9.05 -14.82 25.15
C VAL A 58 8.77 -16.28 24.78
N CYS A 59 9.73 -16.91 24.11
CA CYS A 59 9.69 -18.31 23.74
C CYS A 59 10.25 -19.21 24.85
N GLU A 60 10.24 -20.53 24.60
CA GLU A 60 10.89 -21.50 25.47
C GLU A 60 12.34 -21.11 25.80
N ARG A 61 12.76 -21.43 27.03
CA ARG A 61 14.10 -21.11 27.56
C ARG A 61 14.39 -19.60 27.70
N GLY A 62 13.36 -18.76 27.69
CA GLY A 62 13.48 -17.31 27.92
C GLY A 62 13.99 -16.52 26.71
N LEU A 63 14.05 -17.15 25.53
CA LEU A 63 14.48 -16.48 24.30
C LEU A 63 13.41 -15.47 23.84
N LYS A 64 13.80 -14.22 23.61
CA LYS A 64 12.90 -13.17 23.15
C LYS A 64 12.93 -13.04 21.63
N LYS A 65 11.78 -13.16 20.99
CA LYS A 65 11.57 -12.91 19.56
C LYS A 65 10.65 -11.73 19.35
N TRP A 66 10.91 -10.97 18.30
CA TRP A 66 10.05 -9.88 17.85
C TRP A 66 9.29 -10.34 16.62
N ARG A 67 7.98 -10.10 16.61
CA ARG A 67 7.12 -10.38 15.46
C ARG A 67 6.09 -9.28 15.27
N ILE A 68 5.52 -9.23 14.08
CA ILE A 68 4.30 -8.47 13.83
C ILE A 68 3.13 -9.29 14.37
N ASP A 69 2.34 -8.70 15.26
CA ASP A 69 1.16 -9.31 15.89
C ASP A 69 0.17 -9.75 14.80
N PRO A 70 -0.02 -11.07 14.60
CA PRO A 70 -0.94 -11.58 13.59
C PRO A 70 -2.39 -11.18 13.87
N ALA A 71 -2.81 -11.10 15.14
CA ALA A 71 -4.20 -10.74 15.48
C ALA A 71 -4.50 -9.27 15.14
N LYS A 72 -3.50 -8.39 15.22
CA LYS A 72 -3.61 -6.97 14.86
C LYS A 72 -3.31 -6.66 13.39
N THR A 73 -2.67 -7.58 12.67
CA THR A 73 -2.42 -7.45 11.22
C THR A 73 -3.34 -8.28 10.35
N GLN A 74 -4.12 -9.15 10.97
CA GLN A 74 -4.96 -10.14 10.33
C GLN A 74 -6.34 -10.26 11.02
N PRO A 75 -7.06 -9.16 11.36
CA PRO A 75 -8.50 -9.26 11.12
C PRO A 75 -8.62 -9.56 9.62
N GLY A 76 -9.42 -10.55 9.24
CA GLY A 76 -9.68 -10.82 7.82
C GLY A 76 -10.01 -9.49 7.16
N LEU A 77 -9.08 -8.95 6.38
CA LEU A 77 -9.20 -7.62 5.78
C LEU A 77 -10.25 -7.79 4.68
N THR A 78 -11.51 -7.73 5.08
CA THR A 78 -12.67 -7.83 4.22
C THR A 78 -12.92 -6.46 3.66
N PHE A 79 -12.70 -6.33 2.36
CA PHE A 79 -13.17 -5.17 1.62
C PHE A 79 -14.63 -5.38 1.25
N ALA A 80 -15.43 -4.32 1.34
CA ALA A 80 -16.62 -4.23 0.52
C ALA A 80 -16.23 -4.28 -0.97
N PHE A 81 -17.17 -4.66 -1.82
CA PHE A 81 -16.86 -4.93 -3.23
C PHE A 81 -16.34 -3.67 -3.96
N ASP A 82 -16.91 -2.51 -3.66
CA ASP A 82 -16.52 -1.19 -4.16
C ASP A 82 -15.17 -0.69 -3.61
N GLU A 83 -14.86 -0.97 -2.34
CA GLU A 83 -13.54 -0.70 -1.75
C GLU A 83 -12.44 -1.48 -2.49
N ALA A 84 -12.69 -2.77 -2.76
CA ALA A 84 -11.78 -3.62 -3.51
C ALA A 84 -11.59 -3.13 -4.96
N ILE A 85 -12.66 -2.69 -5.63
CA ILE A 85 -12.60 -2.10 -6.97
C ILE A 85 -11.74 -0.83 -6.95
N SER A 86 -12.01 0.08 -6.01
CA SER A 86 -11.32 1.38 -5.91
C SER A 86 -9.82 1.21 -5.71
N LEU A 87 -9.43 0.31 -4.81
CA LEU A 87 -8.02 -0.03 -4.59
C LEU A 87 -7.41 -0.77 -5.78
N TYR A 88 -8.13 -1.68 -6.44
CA TYR A 88 -7.61 -2.38 -7.61
C TYR A 88 -7.38 -1.43 -8.80
N LEU A 89 -8.25 -0.44 -9.00
CA LEU A 89 -8.08 0.59 -10.04
C LEU A 89 -6.91 1.53 -9.73
N SER A 90 -6.68 1.87 -8.44
CA SER A 90 -5.57 2.74 -8.03
C SER A 90 -4.18 2.13 -8.22
N ARG A 91 -4.08 0.82 -8.55
CA ARG A 91 -2.78 0.15 -8.81
C ARG A 91 -1.94 0.85 -9.88
N ARG A 92 -2.57 1.50 -10.87
CA ARG A 92 -1.86 2.21 -11.93
C ARG A 92 -1.08 3.41 -11.39
N LEU A 93 -1.57 4.01 -10.29
CA LEU A 93 -0.89 5.12 -9.61
C LEU A 93 0.45 4.69 -8.97
N MET A 94 0.65 3.38 -8.78
CA MET A 94 1.90 2.83 -8.26
C MET A 94 2.92 2.55 -9.36
N GLU A 95 2.57 2.64 -10.65
CA GLU A 95 3.48 2.39 -11.77
C GLU A 95 4.79 3.20 -11.70
N PRO A 96 4.81 4.48 -11.27
CA PRO A 96 6.06 5.24 -11.12
C PRO A 96 7.02 4.66 -10.07
N LEU A 97 6.56 3.79 -9.17
CA LEU A 97 7.38 3.14 -8.15
C LEU A 97 7.96 1.80 -8.62
N ALA A 98 7.78 1.43 -9.90
CA ALA A 98 8.30 0.18 -10.45
C ALA A 98 9.79 -0.03 -10.14
N GLY A 99 10.15 -1.24 -9.72
CA GLY A 99 11.51 -1.59 -9.31
C GLY A 99 11.86 -1.25 -7.85
N THR A 100 10.96 -0.57 -7.12
CA THR A 100 11.14 -0.33 -5.69
C THR A 100 10.51 -1.43 -4.83
N PRO A 101 10.94 -1.61 -3.58
CA PRO A 101 10.27 -2.51 -2.65
C PRO A 101 8.79 -2.19 -2.37
N PHE A 102 8.39 -0.92 -2.52
CA PHE A 102 7.00 -0.48 -2.35
C PHE A 102 6.13 -1.03 -3.47
N TRP A 103 6.64 -1.01 -4.71
CA TRP A 103 5.99 -1.65 -5.84
C TRP A 103 5.81 -3.14 -5.61
N ASP A 104 6.85 -3.86 -5.20
CA ASP A 104 6.75 -5.31 -4.96
C ASP A 104 5.70 -5.65 -3.89
N ALA A 105 5.67 -4.88 -2.81
CA ALA A 105 4.67 -5.04 -1.74
C ALA A 105 3.26 -4.75 -2.24
N ALA A 106 3.08 -3.66 -3.00
CA ALA A 106 1.80 -3.30 -3.59
C ALA A 106 1.29 -4.36 -4.57
N GLN A 107 2.15 -4.89 -5.45
CA GLN A 107 1.77 -5.97 -6.38
C GLN A 107 1.28 -7.23 -5.64
N ARG A 108 1.94 -7.61 -4.54
CA ARG A 108 1.46 -8.72 -3.70
C ARG A 108 0.11 -8.42 -3.06
N ALA A 109 -0.15 -7.19 -2.64
CA ALA A 109 -1.44 -6.77 -2.09
C ALA A 109 -2.54 -6.78 -3.17
N PHE A 110 -2.30 -6.18 -4.34
CA PHE A 110 -3.25 -6.18 -5.46
C PHE A 110 -3.57 -7.59 -5.95
N LYS A 111 -2.63 -8.55 -5.86
CA LYS A 111 -2.93 -9.96 -6.15
C LYS A 111 -3.98 -10.54 -5.20
N LYS A 112 -3.95 -10.17 -3.91
CA LYS A 112 -4.97 -10.59 -2.92
C LYS A 112 -6.33 -9.96 -3.22
N ILE A 113 -6.36 -8.68 -3.55
CA ILE A 113 -7.59 -7.97 -3.94
C ILE A 113 -8.17 -8.55 -5.24
N ARG A 114 -7.32 -8.87 -6.22
CA ARG A 114 -7.74 -9.53 -7.46
C ARG A 114 -8.39 -10.88 -7.18
N ALA A 115 -7.85 -11.64 -6.24
CA ALA A 115 -8.39 -12.94 -5.84
C ALA A 115 -9.77 -12.82 -5.16
N SER A 116 -10.03 -11.75 -4.41
CA SER A 116 -11.34 -11.53 -3.78
C SER A 116 -12.43 -11.06 -4.76
N LEU A 117 -12.07 -10.39 -5.86
CA LEU A 117 -13.02 -9.91 -6.87
C LEU A 117 -13.48 -11.00 -7.86
N GLY A 118 -12.63 -12.01 -8.11
CA GLY A 118 -12.90 -13.05 -9.10
C GLY A 118 -12.67 -12.59 -10.57
N PRO A 119 -12.51 -13.54 -11.51
CA PRO A 119 -12.03 -13.25 -12.86
C PRO A 119 -12.98 -12.40 -13.72
N GLU A 120 -14.30 -12.60 -13.59
CA GLU A 120 -15.29 -11.86 -14.39
C GLU A 120 -15.42 -10.40 -13.95
N ALA A 121 -15.44 -10.13 -12.64
CA ALA A 121 -15.42 -8.77 -12.13
C ALA A 121 -14.18 -8.02 -12.62
N ILE A 122 -13.01 -8.67 -12.58
CA ILE A 122 -11.76 -8.07 -13.11
C ILE A 122 -11.89 -7.73 -14.59
N LYS A 123 -12.40 -8.65 -15.41
CA LYS A 123 -12.59 -8.40 -16.85
C LYS A 123 -13.52 -7.21 -17.12
N TYR A 124 -14.55 -7.04 -16.30
CA TYR A 124 -15.45 -5.90 -16.37
C TYR A 124 -14.73 -4.60 -15.96
N ILE A 125 -14.06 -4.59 -14.81
CA ILE A 125 -13.33 -3.44 -14.25
C ILE A 125 -12.20 -2.96 -15.18
N GLU A 126 -11.46 -3.87 -15.83
CA GLU A 126 -10.39 -3.51 -16.78
C GLU A 126 -10.91 -2.70 -17.97
N ARG A 127 -12.20 -2.81 -18.34
CA ARG A 127 -12.81 -1.96 -19.38
C ARG A 127 -12.88 -0.50 -18.93
N PHE A 128 -13.11 -0.26 -17.64
CA PHE A 128 -13.14 1.07 -17.02
C PHE A 128 -11.74 1.58 -16.67
N ALA A 129 -10.78 0.69 -16.42
CA ALA A 129 -9.39 1.09 -16.13
C ALA A 129 -8.77 1.93 -17.25
N GLY A 130 -9.21 1.74 -18.50
CA GLY A 130 -8.82 2.57 -19.65
C GLY A 130 -9.43 3.98 -19.67
N MET A 131 -10.52 4.23 -18.93
CA MET A 131 -11.16 5.55 -18.80
C MET A 131 -10.41 6.45 -17.81
N PHE A 132 -9.67 5.85 -16.87
CA PHE A 132 -8.80 6.58 -15.97
C PHE A 132 -7.50 6.98 -16.68
N HIS A 133 -7.40 8.24 -17.08
CA HIS A 133 -6.16 8.85 -17.55
C HIS A 133 -5.39 9.45 -16.36
N GLN A 134 -4.10 9.14 -16.25
CA GLN A 134 -3.24 9.66 -15.17
C GLN A 134 -2.88 11.12 -15.43
N THR A 135 -3.69 12.05 -14.93
CA THR A 135 -3.34 13.47 -14.84
C THR A 135 -2.96 13.81 -13.41
N MET A 136 -1.74 13.44 -13.00
CA MET A 136 -1.11 13.74 -11.70
C MET A 136 -1.97 13.49 -10.44
N VAL A 137 -1.56 12.51 -9.62
CA VAL A 137 -2.22 12.22 -8.35
C VAL A 137 -2.13 13.43 -7.40
N GLY A 138 -3.27 13.87 -6.86
CA GLY A 138 -3.34 14.85 -5.78
C GLY A 138 -3.44 16.31 -6.19
N THR A 139 -3.47 16.64 -7.48
CA THR A 139 -3.59 18.04 -7.95
C THR A 139 -5.02 18.56 -8.09
N SER A 140 -6.05 17.73 -7.89
CA SER A 140 -7.45 18.12 -8.14
C SER A 140 -8.37 17.78 -6.97
N ASP A 141 -9.07 18.79 -6.45
CA ASP A 141 -10.14 18.64 -5.47
C ASP A 141 -11.48 18.41 -6.19
N TYR A 142 -12.00 17.20 -6.09
CA TYR A 142 -13.26 16.78 -6.72
C TYR A 142 -14.46 16.85 -5.77
N THR A 143 -14.29 17.31 -4.52
CA THR A 143 -15.32 17.23 -3.48
C THR A 143 -16.65 17.89 -3.89
N LYS A 144 -16.60 18.94 -4.72
CA LYS A 144 -17.78 19.67 -5.23
C LYS A 144 -18.07 19.42 -6.71
N LYS A 145 -17.58 18.31 -7.26
CA LYS A 145 -17.63 18.00 -8.70
C LYS A 145 -18.44 16.74 -9.02
N ALA A 146 -19.16 16.17 -8.05
CA ALA A 146 -19.92 14.93 -8.23
C ALA A 146 -20.89 14.99 -9.42
N GLU A 147 -21.74 16.02 -9.50
CA GLU A 147 -22.70 16.18 -10.61
C GLU A 147 -22.02 16.23 -11.99
N ILE A 148 -20.91 16.97 -12.09
CA ILE A 148 -20.13 17.07 -13.34
C ILE A 148 -19.51 15.71 -13.70
N ILE A 149 -19.01 14.97 -12.70
CA ILE A 149 -18.43 13.64 -12.92
C ILE A 149 -19.52 12.66 -13.38
N ASP A 150 -20.72 12.71 -12.81
CA ASP A 150 -21.84 11.85 -13.21
C ASP A 150 -22.27 12.13 -14.66
N GLU A 151 -22.40 13.40 -15.06
CA GLU A 151 -22.69 13.76 -16.46
C GLU A 151 -21.60 13.26 -17.43
N LEU A 152 -20.33 13.38 -17.03
CA LEU A 152 -19.20 12.89 -17.81
C LEU A 152 -19.22 11.36 -17.94
N MET A 153 -19.49 10.64 -16.86
CA MET A 153 -19.60 9.18 -16.88
C MET A 153 -20.72 8.73 -17.81
N GLN A 154 -21.88 9.39 -17.75
CA GLN A 154 -23.00 9.08 -18.65
C GLN A 154 -22.67 9.39 -20.12
N GLY A 155 -21.98 10.49 -20.39
CA GLY A 155 -21.49 10.81 -21.73
C GLY A 155 -20.52 9.76 -22.28
N ILE A 156 -19.62 9.23 -21.45
CA ILE A 156 -18.69 8.16 -21.81
C ILE A 156 -19.44 6.86 -22.12
N GLU A 157 -20.37 6.44 -21.25
CA GLU A 157 -21.19 5.24 -21.40
C GLU A 157 -21.98 5.28 -22.73
N ASP A 158 -22.64 6.41 -22.99
CA ASP A 158 -23.47 6.61 -24.18
C ASP A 158 -22.69 6.97 -25.45
N ARG A 159 -21.36 7.15 -25.34
CA ARG A 159 -20.50 7.68 -26.41
C ARG A 159 -20.98 9.02 -26.99
N LYS A 160 -21.42 9.92 -26.12
CA LYS A 160 -21.92 11.26 -26.48
C LYS A 160 -20.90 12.34 -26.17
N ALA A 161 -20.93 13.41 -26.98
CA ALA A 161 -20.21 14.64 -26.65
C ALA A 161 -20.90 15.37 -25.48
N VAL A 162 -20.10 15.95 -24.60
CA VAL A 162 -20.55 16.78 -23.47
C VAL A 162 -20.05 18.21 -23.63
N PHE A 163 -20.78 19.18 -23.08
CA PHE A 163 -20.36 20.58 -23.04
C PHE A 163 -19.92 20.93 -21.62
N ILE A 164 -18.69 21.44 -21.47
CA ILE A 164 -18.15 21.87 -20.18
C ILE A 164 -17.73 23.33 -20.26
N THR A 165 -18.15 24.11 -19.25
CA THR A 165 -17.61 25.44 -19.01
C THR A 165 -16.27 25.29 -18.29
N TYR A 166 -15.19 25.58 -19.00
CA TYR A 166 -13.83 25.49 -18.47
C TYR A 166 -13.34 26.88 -18.01
N GLN A 167 -13.05 27.02 -16.72
CA GLN A 167 -12.41 28.23 -16.19
C GLN A 167 -10.90 28.16 -16.49
N SER A 168 -10.38 29.14 -17.24
CA SER A 168 -8.97 29.17 -17.56
C SER A 168 -8.11 29.43 -16.32
N LEU A 169 -6.85 28.99 -16.35
CA LEU A 169 -5.90 29.19 -15.26
C LEU A 169 -5.67 30.68 -14.92
N GLN A 170 -6.00 31.59 -15.86
CA GLN A 170 -5.81 33.03 -15.73
C GLN A 170 -7.10 33.78 -15.40
N ALA A 171 -8.23 33.09 -15.24
CA ALA A 171 -9.51 33.72 -14.93
C ALA A 171 -9.54 34.15 -13.46
N THR A 172 -9.38 35.45 -13.23
CA THR A 172 -9.62 36.15 -11.95
C THR A 172 -11.06 36.06 -11.49
#